data_AF-A0A950PMZ8-F1
#
_entry.id   AF-A0A950PMZ8-F1
#
_cell.length_a   1.000
_cell.length_b   1.000
_cell.length_c   1.000
_cell.angle_alpha   90.00
_cell.angle_beta   90.00
_cell.angle_gamma   90.00
#
_symmetry.space_group_name_H-M   'P 1'
#
loop_
_entity.id
_entity.type
_entity.pdbx_description
1 polymer ?
#
loop_
_entity_poly.entity_id
_entity_poly.type
_entity_poly.pdbx_seq_one_letter_code
_entity_poly.pdbx_strand_id
1 'polypeptide(L)'
;MIPAGTDCRYTHFDKMAERYKVDRTTAHRWSQEEGFPEVLHTAGQGEKQIYDEDAVDAWVRENHFGAWSQQDKKLSFDLPAGGPRDLLTLSRIGKLEGRVLRREPTPVKTLRTYISREILPKADRTPEDGRRPHVTEPMWFRETAYAYICRPRRVKRSTGEGQAKTEGAAALASEEQLLDLELPAGEDTDLLTVEQIGALDGKARGWGKPTAASTLKKLRSQGVLPKPDRLPGDGGDPAVEEPMWFRETAYRFIRRPGRLGARARADTSAEPPKARGTEGQLRDVKLPGGKDADLLTLQQIGVLDGKARGRGKATTVSTMRTYLYNGLLDKPDRTPDDGLEPAVDEPMWFRSTAYRFIRRPGQLGGARR
;
A
#
# COMPACT_ATOMS: atom_id res chain seq x y z
N MET A 1 -0.01 -29.20 -35.61
CA MET A 1 -1.18 -29.88 -36.21
C MET A 1 -2.28 -29.79 -35.17
N ILE A 2 -3.33 -28.98 -35.42
CA ILE A 2 -4.44 -28.76 -34.47
C ILE A 2 -5.46 -29.90 -34.72
N PRO A 3 -5.94 -30.63 -33.70
CA PRO A 3 -6.99 -31.62 -33.89
C PRO A 3 -8.28 -30.92 -34.34
N ALA A 4 -8.86 -31.37 -35.45
CA ALA A 4 -10.15 -30.90 -35.93
C ALA A 4 -11.25 -31.36 -34.95
N GLY A 5 -11.97 -30.42 -34.31
CA GLY A 5 -13.16 -30.76 -33.55
C GLY A 5 -13.54 -29.91 -32.34
N THR A 6 -12.78 -28.89 -31.95
CA THR A 6 -13.17 -28.01 -30.84
C THR A 6 -13.30 -26.57 -31.33
N ASP A 7 -14.51 -26.02 -31.28
CA ASP A 7 -14.80 -24.58 -31.46
C ASP A 7 -14.23 -23.72 -30.31
N CYS A 8 -13.04 -24.06 -29.82
CA CYS A 8 -12.35 -23.28 -28.80
C CYS A 8 -11.87 -21.98 -29.44
N ARG A 9 -12.41 -20.85 -28.99
CA ARG A 9 -11.87 -19.55 -29.34
C ARG A 9 -10.51 -19.40 -28.65
N TYR A 10 -9.54 -18.88 -29.40
CA TYR A 10 -8.16 -18.77 -28.93
C TYR A 10 -7.79 -17.32 -28.61
N THR A 11 -7.15 -17.13 -27.47
CA THR A 11 -6.64 -15.82 -27.03
C THR A 11 -5.13 -15.86 -26.76
N HIS A 12 -4.50 -14.69 -26.77
CA HIS A 12 -3.09 -14.48 -26.43
C HIS A 12 -2.95 -13.16 -25.67
N PHE A 13 -1.79 -12.89 -25.07
CA PHE A 13 -1.62 -11.73 -24.17
C PHE A 13 -2.03 -10.38 -24.76
N ASP A 14 -1.74 -10.12 -26.04
CA ASP A 14 -2.13 -8.84 -26.66
C ASP A 14 -3.67 -8.73 -26.83
N LYS A 15 -4.34 -9.84 -27.20
CA LYS A 15 -5.81 -9.89 -27.27
C LYS A 15 -6.45 -9.78 -25.89
N MET A 16 -5.88 -10.42 -24.87
CA MET A 16 -6.33 -10.28 -23.49
C MET A 16 -6.19 -8.84 -23.01
N ALA A 17 -5.04 -8.22 -23.25
CA ALA A 17 -4.78 -6.82 -22.90
C ALA A 17 -5.82 -5.87 -23.51
N GLU A 18 -6.11 -6.04 -24.80
CA GLU A 18 -7.12 -5.25 -25.49
C GLU A 18 -8.55 -5.49 -24.97
N ARG A 19 -8.91 -6.76 -24.73
CA ARG A 19 -10.24 -7.21 -24.29
C ARG A 19 -10.56 -6.70 -22.89
N TYR A 20 -9.65 -6.88 -21.94
CA TYR A 20 -9.86 -6.48 -20.54
C TYR A 20 -9.33 -5.08 -20.21
N LYS A 21 -8.87 -4.32 -21.21
CA LYS A 21 -8.30 -2.96 -21.06
C LYS A 21 -7.15 -2.89 -20.05
N VAL A 22 -6.31 -3.91 -20.04
CA VAL A 22 -5.09 -3.99 -19.21
C VAL A 22 -3.84 -3.91 -20.09
N ASP A 23 -2.68 -3.67 -19.50
CA ASP A 23 -1.42 -3.77 -20.25
C ASP A 23 -1.01 -5.23 -20.48
N ARG A 24 -0.19 -5.46 -21.51
CA ARG A 24 0.32 -6.79 -21.88
C ARG A 24 1.07 -7.47 -20.73
N THR A 25 1.79 -6.70 -19.92
CA THR A 25 2.53 -7.21 -18.75
C THR A 25 1.60 -7.75 -17.68
N THR A 26 0.42 -7.14 -17.52
CA THR A 26 -0.62 -7.55 -16.59
C THR A 26 -1.26 -8.84 -17.08
N ALA A 27 -1.57 -8.94 -18.38
CA ALA A 27 -2.05 -10.20 -18.98
C ALA A 27 -1.03 -11.34 -18.83
N HIS A 28 0.26 -11.07 -19.02
CA HIS A 28 1.34 -12.04 -18.77
C HIS A 28 1.49 -12.39 -17.28
N ARG A 29 1.26 -11.44 -16.38
CA ARG A 29 1.32 -11.73 -14.94
C ARG A 29 0.19 -12.67 -14.51
N TRP A 30 -1.00 -12.50 -15.08
CA TRP A 30 -2.12 -13.39 -14.80
C TRP A 30 -1.81 -14.84 -15.15
N SER A 31 -1.06 -15.10 -16.23
CA SER A 31 -0.66 -16.46 -16.58
C SER A 31 0.33 -17.11 -15.62
N GLN A 32 0.81 -16.38 -14.61
CA GLN A 32 1.65 -16.90 -13.54
C GLN A 32 0.89 -17.08 -12.22
N GLU A 33 -0.40 -16.74 -12.19
CA GLU A 33 -1.24 -16.88 -11.01
C GLU A 33 -1.83 -18.29 -10.91
N GLU A 34 -2.12 -18.72 -9.68
CA GLU A 34 -2.64 -20.05 -9.41
C GLU A 34 -4.00 -20.27 -10.08
N GLY A 35 -4.17 -21.44 -10.69
CA GLY A 35 -5.39 -21.81 -11.40
C GLY A 35 -5.60 -21.11 -12.74
N PHE A 36 -4.63 -20.33 -13.24
CA PHE A 36 -4.73 -19.76 -14.59
C PHE A 36 -4.77 -20.87 -15.65
N PRO A 37 -5.58 -20.74 -16.72
CA PRO A 37 -5.68 -21.76 -17.76
C PRO A 37 -4.35 -22.17 -18.36
N GLU A 38 -4.19 -23.48 -18.59
CA GLU A 38 -2.97 -24.01 -19.20
C GLU A 38 -2.80 -23.54 -20.65
N VAL A 39 -1.55 -23.43 -21.09
CA VAL A 39 -1.20 -23.07 -22.47
C VAL A 39 -1.61 -24.21 -23.38
N LEU A 40 -2.49 -23.94 -24.35
CA LEU A 40 -2.95 -24.96 -25.30
C LEU A 40 -1.89 -25.29 -26.35
N HIS A 41 -1.25 -24.26 -26.91
CA HIS A 41 -0.08 -24.44 -27.77
C HIS A 41 0.75 -23.15 -27.86
N THR A 42 2.02 -23.33 -28.23
CA THR A 42 2.93 -22.24 -28.56
C THR A 42 3.03 -22.13 -30.08
N ALA A 43 2.68 -20.98 -30.66
CA ALA A 43 2.66 -20.81 -32.12
C ALA A 43 3.59 -19.68 -32.61
N GLY A 44 4.34 -19.95 -33.69
CA GLY A 44 5.15 -18.99 -34.46
C GLY A 44 6.59 -18.77 -33.97
N GLN A 45 7.42 -18.11 -34.80
CA GLN A 45 8.73 -17.60 -34.40
C GLN A 45 8.54 -16.51 -33.33
N GLY A 46 8.88 -16.82 -32.08
CA GLY A 46 8.73 -15.90 -30.94
C GLY A 46 7.78 -16.36 -29.83
N GLU A 47 7.46 -17.65 -29.74
CA GLU A 47 6.79 -18.29 -28.60
C GLU A 47 5.51 -17.58 -28.12
N LYS A 48 4.55 -17.32 -29.02
CA LYS A 48 3.25 -16.82 -28.59
C LYS A 48 2.48 -17.94 -27.91
N GLN A 49 2.33 -17.82 -26.59
CA GLN A 49 1.47 -18.67 -25.76
C GLN A 49 0.02 -18.38 -26.10
N ILE A 50 -0.73 -19.43 -26.43
CA ILE A 50 -2.13 -19.35 -26.79
C ILE A 50 -2.96 -20.14 -25.78
N TYR A 51 -4.05 -19.51 -25.34
CA TYR A 51 -4.95 -20.00 -24.31
C TYR A 51 -6.35 -20.19 -24.88
N ASP A 52 -7.14 -21.02 -24.20
CA ASP A 52 -8.58 -21.07 -24.39
C ASP A 52 -9.21 -19.76 -23.90
N GLU A 53 -9.91 -19.05 -24.79
CA GLU A 53 -10.55 -17.77 -24.50
C GLU A 53 -11.64 -17.90 -23.43
N ASP A 54 -12.44 -18.96 -23.46
CA ASP A 54 -13.56 -19.15 -22.53
C ASP A 54 -13.05 -19.52 -21.13
N ALA A 55 -11.97 -20.32 -21.05
CA ALA A 55 -11.32 -20.62 -19.79
C ALA A 55 -10.65 -19.37 -19.18
N VAL A 56 -10.02 -18.53 -20.00
CA VAL A 56 -9.44 -17.25 -19.55
C VAL A 56 -10.53 -16.30 -19.11
N ASP A 57 -11.64 -16.19 -19.85
CA ASP A 57 -12.80 -15.38 -19.47
C ASP A 57 -13.38 -15.83 -18.11
N ALA A 58 -13.54 -17.14 -17.89
CA ALA A 58 -14.00 -17.70 -16.62
C ALA A 58 -13.03 -17.37 -15.49
N TRP A 59 -11.72 -17.58 -15.70
CA TRP A 59 -10.72 -17.30 -14.69
C TRP A 59 -10.60 -15.80 -14.37
N VAL A 60 -10.64 -14.92 -15.37
CA VAL A 60 -10.58 -13.46 -15.19
C VAL A 60 -11.86 -12.98 -14.48
N ARG A 61 -13.02 -13.56 -14.76
CA ARG A 61 -14.26 -13.29 -14.03
C ARG A 61 -14.15 -13.63 -12.54
N GLU A 62 -13.47 -14.73 -12.21
CA GLU A 62 -13.33 -15.21 -10.83
C GLU A 62 -12.24 -14.46 -10.05
N ASN A 63 -11.09 -14.22 -10.66
CA ASN A 63 -9.89 -13.72 -9.98
C ASN A 63 -9.68 -12.22 -10.19
N HIS A 64 -10.10 -11.68 -11.33
CA HIS A 64 -9.87 -10.29 -11.75
C HIS A 64 -11.16 -9.61 -12.18
N PHE A 65 -12.20 -9.72 -11.35
CA PHE A 65 -13.54 -9.19 -11.63
C PHE A 65 -13.55 -7.71 -12.06
N GLY A 66 -12.62 -6.90 -11.55
CA GLY A 66 -12.47 -5.50 -11.96
C GLY A 66 -12.13 -5.34 -13.44
N ALA A 67 -11.23 -6.17 -13.98
CA ALA A 67 -10.86 -6.15 -15.40
C ALA A 67 -11.93 -6.82 -16.27
N TRP A 68 -12.53 -7.91 -15.77
CA TRP A 68 -13.73 -8.51 -16.37
C TRP A 68 -14.84 -7.47 -16.57
N SER A 69 -15.12 -6.67 -15.54
CA SER A 69 -16.19 -5.66 -15.54
C SER A 69 -16.02 -4.50 -16.54
N GLN A 70 -14.84 -4.38 -17.16
CA GLN A 70 -14.55 -3.31 -18.13
C GLN A 70 -14.63 -3.76 -19.58
N GLN A 71 -14.69 -5.07 -19.83
CA GLN A 71 -14.73 -5.63 -21.18
C GLN A 71 -16.05 -5.34 -21.90
N ASP A 72 -17.17 -5.28 -21.17
CA ASP A 72 -18.50 -5.24 -21.77
C ASP A 72 -19.31 -4.02 -21.32
N LYS A 73 -19.65 -3.11 -22.24
CA LYS A 73 -20.60 -2.03 -21.97
C LYS A 73 -22.00 -2.56 -21.60
N LYS A 74 -22.24 -3.85 -21.82
CA LYS A 74 -23.44 -4.60 -21.42
C LYS A 74 -23.11 -5.75 -20.47
N LEU A 75 -22.20 -5.56 -19.50
CA LEU A 75 -22.15 -6.49 -18.37
C LEU A 75 -23.51 -6.48 -17.68
N SER A 76 -24.33 -7.46 -18.05
CA SER A 76 -25.36 -8.02 -17.23
C SER A 76 -24.64 -8.67 -16.06
N PHE A 77 -24.15 -7.84 -15.12
CA PHE A 77 -24.07 -8.27 -13.73
C PHE A 77 -25.40 -8.95 -13.46
N ASP A 78 -25.43 -10.19 -12.93
CA ASP A 78 -26.64 -10.99 -12.64
C ASP A 78 -27.54 -10.30 -11.59
N LEU A 79 -27.90 -9.07 -11.88
CA LEU A 79 -28.71 -8.14 -11.17
C LEU A 79 -30.14 -8.46 -11.58
N PRO A 80 -31.06 -8.57 -10.61
CA PRO A 80 -32.43 -8.92 -10.91
C PRO A 80 -33.05 -7.97 -11.93
N ALA A 81 -33.77 -8.52 -12.92
CA ALA A 81 -34.56 -7.72 -13.84
C ALA A 81 -35.56 -6.81 -13.08
N GLY A 82 -35.90 -5.68 -13.69
CA GLY A 82 -36.87 -4.73 -13.16
C GLY A 82 -36.84 -3.40 -13.91
N GLY A 83 -37.81 -2.54 -13.62
CA GLY A 83 -37.92 -1.22 -14.24
C GLY A 83 -36.80 -0.28 -13.77
N PRO A 84 -36.35 0.66 -14.61
CA PRO A 84 -35.30 1.63 -14.25
C PRO A 84 -35.70 2.51 -13.07
N ARG A 85 -37.00 2.82 -12.94
CA ARG A 85 -37.59 3.62 -11.86
C ARG A 85 -38.08 2.80 -10.66
N ASP A 86 -37.79 1.50 -10.62
CA ASP A 86 -38.04 0.70 -9.43
C ASP A 86 -37.21 1.25 -8.27
N LEU A 87 -37.81 1.34 -7.09
CA LEU A 87 -37.15 1.91 -5.93
C LEU A 87 -36.45 0.84 -5.10
N LEU A 88 -35.19 1.12 -4.77
CA LEU A 88 -34.33 0.27 -3.97
C LEU A 88 -33.91 0.99 -2.68
N THR A 89 -33.98 0.27 -1.57
CA THR A 89 -33.47 0.71 -0.27
C THR A 89 -31.96 0.56 -0.21
N LEU A 90 -31.27 1.29 0.70
CA LEU A 90 -29.82 1.11 0.89
C LEU A 90 -29.45 -0.33 1.23
N SER A 91 -30.26 -1.00 2.06
CA SER A 91 -30.04 -2.41 2.42
C SER A 91 -30.08 -3.31 1.19
N ARG A 92 -31.03 -3.05 0.27
CA ARG A 92 -31.13 -3.80 -0.99
C ARG A 92 -29.94 -3.52 -1.90
N ILE A 93 -29.50 -2.27 -2.03
CA ILE A 93 -28.31 -1.90 -2.79
C ILE A 93 -27.07 -2.61 -2.24
N GLY A 94 -26.88 -2.63 -0.91
CA GLY A 94 -25.75 -3.31 -0.27
C GLY A 94 -25.72 -4.81 -0.51
N LYS A 95 -26.89 -5.47 -0.53
CA LYS A 95 -27.03 -6.90 -0.88
C LYS A 95 -26.70 -7.15 -2.36
N LEU A 96 -27.20 -6.30 -3.26
CA LEU A 96 -26.90 -6.42 -4.69
C LEU A 96 -25.43 -6.18 -4.98
N GLU A 97 -24.81 -5.17 -4.35
CA GLU A 97 -23.37 -4.92 -4.46
C GLU A 97 -22.56 -6.11 -3.93
N GLY A 98 -22.94 -6.66 -2.77
CA GLY A 98 -22.30 -7.87 -2.22
C GLY A 98 -22.37 -9.05 -3.17
N ARG A 99 -23.55 -9.33 -3.73
CA ARG A 99 -23.77 -10.41 -4.71
C ARG A 99 -22.91 -10.22 -5.97
N VAL A 100 -22.95 -9.01 -6.55
CA VAL A 100 -22.19 -8.70 -7.77
C VAL A 100 -20.68 -8.85 -7.53
N LEU A 101 -20.19 -8.47 -6.35
CA LEU A 101 -18.77 -8.53 -6.02
C LEU A 101 -18.36 -9.81 -5.28
N ARG A 102 -19.25 -10.80 -5.17
CA ARG A 102 -19.03 -12.05 -4.43
C ARG A 102 -18.43 -11.83 -3.03
N ARG A 103 -18.93 -10.82 -2.31
CA ARG A 103 -18.52 -10.47 -0.94
C ARG A 103 -19.74 -10.28 -0.04
N GLU A 104 -19.51 -10.11 1.25
CA GLU A 104 -20.59 -9.78 2.18
C GLU A 104 -21.35 -8.52 1.77
N PRO A 105 -22.68 -8.47 2.01
CA PRO A 105 -23.48 -7.28 1.77
C PRO A 105 -22.85 -6.04 2.39
N THR A 106 -22.72 -4.98 1.61
CA THR A 106 -22.10 -3.75 2.13
C THR A 106 -23.03 -3.14 3.19
N PRO A 107 -22.54 -2.90 4.43
CA PRO A 107 -23.40 -2.40 5.50
C PRO A 107 -23.99 -1.03 5.18
N VAL A 108 -25.24 -0.79 5.61
CA VAL A 108 -25.94 0.49 5.41
C VAL A 108 -25.12 1.67 5.93
N LYS A 109 -24.42 1.50 7.06
CA LYS A 109 -23.51 2.53 7.62
C LYS A 109 -22.43 2.94 6.62
N THR A 110 -21.81 1.97 5.93
CA THR A 110 -20.79 2.22 4.91
C THR A 110 -21.39 2.91 3.68
N LEU A 111 -22.58 2.50 3.25
CA LEU A 111 -23.27 3.14 2.13
C LEU A 111 -23.64 4.60 2.45
N ARG A 112 -24.04 4.91 3.69
CA ARG A 112 -24.24 6.30 4.15
C ARG A 112 -22.96 7.13 4.04
N THR A 113 -21.81 6.56 4.41
CA THR A 113 -20.50 7.21 4.20
C THR A 113 -20.18 7.40 2.71
N TYR A 114 -20.62 6.50 1.83
CA TYR A 114 -20.44 6.68 0.39
C TYR A 114 -21.33 7.78 -0.19
N ILE A 115 -22.54 7.98 0.36
CA ILE A 115 -23.40 9.11 0.00
C ILE A 115 -22.73 10.43 0.40
N SER A 116 -22.22 10.52 1.63
CA SER A 116 -21.57 11.74 2.11
C SER A 116 -20.27 12.08 1.36
N ARG A 117 -19.65 11.08 0.74
CA ARG A 117 -18.44 11.22 -0.08
C ARG A 117 -18.74 11.34 -1.58
N GLU A 118 -20.02 11.43 -1.97
CA GLU A 118 -20.46 11.52 -3.36
C GLU A 118 -20.03 10.32 -4.24
N ILE A 119 -19.73 9.20 -3.59
CA ILE A 119 -19.39 7.92 -4.24
C ILE A 119 -20.67 7.19 -4.65
N LEU A 120 -21.71 7.27 -3.81
CA LEU A 120 -23.09 6.87 -4.12
C LEU A 120 -23.92 8.15 -4.30
N PRO A 121 -24.70 8.32 -5.38
CA PRO A 121 -25.58 9.47 -5.51
C PRO A 121 -26.54 9.60 -4.33
N LYS A 122 -27.08 10.81 -4.12
CA LYS A 122 -28.16 11.03 -3.14
C LYS A 122 -29.41 10.25 -3.56
N ALA A 123 -30.31 10.03 -2.60
CA ALA A 123 -31.56 9.31 -2.87
C ALA A 123 -32.41 10.06 -3.90
N ASP A 124 -32.96 9.32 -4.86
CA ASP A 124 -33.85 9.85 -5.90
C ASP A 124 -35.27 10.15 -5.36
N ARG A 125 -35.64 9.47 -4.27
CA ARG A 125 -36.87 9.68 -3.52
C ARG A 125 -36.58 9.84 -2.05
N THR A 126 -37.26 10.77 -1.40
CA THR A 126 -37.26 10.94 0.06
C THR A 126 -38.69 10.98 0.59
N PRO A 127 -38.93 10.66 1.86
CA PRO A 127 -40.29 10.66 2.42
C PRO A 127 -41.01 12.01 2.32
N GLU A 128 -40.24 13.09 2.33
CA GLU A 128 -40.73 14.47 2.34
C GLU A 128 -40.91 15.06 0.94
N ASP A 129 -40.55 14.35 -0.13
CA ASP A 129 -40.57 14.91 -1.48
C ASP A 129 -41.96 15.05 -2.12
N GLY A 130 -43.01 14.59 -1.44
CA GLY A 130 -44.42 14.72 -1.85
C GLY A 130 -44.80 14.02 -3.15
N ARG A 131 -43.90 13.24 -3.74
CA ARG A 131 -44.08 12.60 -5.05
C ARG A 131 -44.53 11.13 -4.89
N ARG A 132 -44.85 10.48 -6.01
CA ARG A 132 -45.31 9.07 -6.06
C ARG A 132 -44.27 8.14 -6.69
N PRO A 133 -44.14 6.88 -6.22
CA PRO A 133 -44.81 6.31 -5.05
C PRO A 133 -44.30 6.95 -3.75
N HIS A 134 -45.16 6.95 -2.73
CA HIS A 134 -44.79 7.42 -1.40
C HIS A 134 -43.77 6.45 -0.80
N VAL A 135 -42.72 6.98 -0.19
CA VAL A 135 -41.63 6.21 0.41
C VAL A 135 -41.50 6.56 1.88
N THR A 136 -41.24 5.58 2.74
CA THR A 136 -41.06 5.79 4.19
C THR A 136 -39.60 6.03 4.58
N GLU A 137 -38.67 5.73 3.68
CA GLU A 137 -37.25 5.99 3.83
C GLU A 137 -36.65 6.51 2.52
N PRO A 138 -35.43 7.09 2.53
CA PRO A 138 -34.74 7.45 1.30
C PRO A 138 -34.52 6.23 0.40
N MET A 139 -34.88 6.33 -0.88
CA MET A 139 -34.76 5.25 -1.87
C MET A 139 -34.11 5.75 -3.16
N TRP A 140 -33.47 4.83 -3.87
CA TRP A 140 -32.80 5.08 -5.15
C TRP A 140 -33.56 4.40 -6.27
N PHE A 141 -33.61 5.03 -7.43
CA PHE A 141 -34.01 4.33 -8.65
C PHE A 141 -33.01 3.20 -8.94
N ARG A 142 -33.53 2.11 -9.51
CA ARG A 142 -32.73 0.96 -9.92
C ARG A 142 -31.60 1.38 -10.85
N GLU A 143 -31.86 2.30 -11.79
CA GLU A 143 -30.83 2.85 -12.68
C GLU A 143 -29.68 3.51 -11.92
N THR A 144 -29.99 4.36 -10.92
CA THR A 144 -29.00 5.04 -10.08
C THR A 144 -28.19 4.05 -9.26
N ALA A 145 -28.87 3.09 -8.63
CA ALA A 145 -28.22 2.03 -7.87
C ALA A 145 -27.32 1.16 -8.75
N TYR A 146 -27.76 0.83 -9.96
CA TYR A 146 -27.02 -0.06 -10.85
C TYR A 146 -25.80 0.66 -11.41
N ALA A 147 -25.93 1.92 -11.82
CA ALA A 147 -24.80 2.75 -12.20
C ALA A 147 -23.72 2.79 -11.09
N TYR A 148 -24.13 2.90 -9.83
CA TYR A 148 -23.21 2.79 -8.69
C TYR A 148 -22.55 1.40 -8.58
N ILE A 149 -23.33 0.32 -8.62
CA ILE A 149 -22.83 -1.05 -8.44
C ILE A 149 -21.81 -1.40 -9.55
N CYS A 150 -22.13 -0.99 -10.78
CA CYS A 150 -21.42 -1.27 -12.01
C CYS A 150 -20.26 -0.31 -12.28
N ARG A 151 -20.03 0.69 -11.42
CA ARG A 151 -19.01 1.70 -11.67
C ARG A 151 -17.62 1.07 -11.82
N PRO A 152 -16.72 1.68 -12.62
CA PRO A 152 -15.32 1.31 -12.61
C PRO A 152 -14.72 1.52 -11.22
N ARG A 153 -14.39 0.43 -10.52
CA ARG A 153 -13.69 0.52 -9.23
C ARG A 153 -12.20 0.59 -9.51
N ARG A 154 -11.53 1.64 -9.01
CA ARG A 154 -10.06 1.61 -8.89
C ARG A 154 -9.70 0.49 -7.94
N VAL A 155 -9.16 -0.60 -8.48
CA VAL A 155 -8.52 -1.63 -7.68
C VAL A 155 -7.34 -0.95 -7.02
N LYS A 156 -7.52 -0.55 -5.76
CA LYS A 156 -6.40 -0.21 -4.91
C LYS A 156 -5.61 -1.52 -4.88
N ARG A 157 -4.38 -1.53 -5.41
CA ARG A 157 -3.45 -2.67 -5.30
C ARG A 157 -3.57 -3.18 -3.87
N SER A 158 -4.28 -4.29 -3.68
CA SER A 158 -3.99 -5.15 -2.57
C SER A 158 -2.57 -5.61 -2.88
N THR A 159 -1.61 -5.01 -2.19
CA THR A 159 -0.41 -5.76 -1.85
C THR A 159 -0.96 -7.08 -1.31
N GLY A 160 -0.74 -8.18 -2.02
CA GLY A 160 -1.27 -9.48 -1.66
C GLY A 160 -0.83 -9.84 -0.25
N GLU A 161 -1.72 -9.62 0.70
CA GLU A 161 -1.67 -10.09 2.09
C GLU A 161 -3.12 -10.33 2.48
N GLY A 162 -3.73 -11.31 1.80
CA GLY A 162 -5.10 -11.72 2.01
C GLY A 162 -5.25 -13.18 1.64
N GLN A 163 -4.29 -14.01 2.05
CA GLN A 163 -4.35 -15.47 2.16
C GLN A 163 -2.94 -16.00 2.49
N ALA A 164 -2.45 -15.66 3.68
CA ALA A 164 -1.41 -16.43 4.34
C ALA A 164 -1.67 -16.31 5.84
N LYS A 165 -2.41 -17.31 6.34
CA LYS A 165 -2.48 -17.74 7.73
C LYS A 165 -2.57 -16.64 8.79
N THR A 166 -3.78 -16.53 9.32
CA THR A 166 -4.15 -16.01 10.65
C THR A 166 -3.55 -16.85 11.80
N GLU A 167 -2.35 -17.37 11.64
CA GLU A 167 -1.58 -18.14 12.62
C GLU A 167 -0.10 -17.88 12.31
N GLY A 168 0.55 -16.98 13.05
CA GLY A 168 2.01 -16.82 12.94
C GLY A 168 2.63 -15.42 13.05
N ALA A 169 1.90 -14.35 13.39
CA ALA A 169 2.52 -13.06 13.74
C ALA A 169 2.50 -12.75 15.25
N ALA A 170 1.88 -13.63 16.03
CA ALA A 170 1.99 -13.70 17.48
C ALA A 170 2.79 -14.94 17.92
N ALA A 171 3.68 -15.45 17.05
CA ALA A 171 4.84 -16.16 17.56
C ALA A 171 5.67 -15.09 18.26
N LEU A 172 5.44 -14.96 19.57
CA LEU A 172 6.43 -14.65 20.58
C LEU A 172 7.81 -14.73 19.92
N ALA A 173 8.38 -13.57 19.53
CA ALA A 173 9.77 -13.55 19.12
C ALA A 173 10.52 -14.33 20.21
N SER A 174 11.21 -15.41 19.83
CA SER A 174 12.06 -16.13 20.78
C SER A 174 12.95 -15.08 21.46
N GLU A 175 13.25 -15.22 22.75
CA GLU A 175 14.03 -14.22 23.49
C GLU A 175 15.30 -13.79 22.72
N GLU A 176 15.88 -14.72 21.97
CA GLU A 176 17.02 -14.54 21.06
C GLU A 176 16.85 -13.49 19.95
N GLN A 177 15.62 -13.06 19.62
CA GLN A 177 15.35 -12.08 18.57
C GLN A 177 14.98 -10.69 19.08
N LEU A 178 14.86 -10.50 20.40
CA LEU A 178 14.57 -9.19 20.98
C LEU A 178 15.81 -8.29 20.89
N LEU A 179 15.59 -7.03 20.52
CA LEU A 179 16.60 -5.99 20.54
C LEU A 179 16.97 -5.70 22.00
N ASP A 180 18.27 -5.63 22.26
CA ASP A 180 18.80 -5.15 23.53
C ASP A 180 18.65 -3.62 23.58
N LEU A 181 17.50 -3.18 24.09
CA LEU A 181 17.16 -1.77 24.26
C LEU A 181 17.16 -1.44 25.75
N GLU A 182 17.88 -0.38 26.11
CA GLU A 182 17.79 0.22 27.44
C GLU A 182 16.40 0.83 27.64
N LEU A 183 15.59 0.15 28.45
CA LEU A 183 14.26 0.60 28.85
C LEU A 183 14.28 0.94 30.36
N PRO A 184 13.46 1.90 30.82
CA PRO A 184 13.43 2.28 32.23
C PRO A 184 13.12 1.09 33.16
N ALA A 185 13.71 1.08 34.36
CA ALA A 185 13.39 0.07 35.37
C ALA A 185 11.93 0.15 35.85
N GLY A 186 11.43 -0.95 36.40
CA GLY A 186 10.13 -1.11 37.03
C GLY A 186 9.71 -2.57 37.09
N GLU A 187 8.59 -2.86 37.76
CA GLU A 187 8.10 -4.22 37.91
C GLU A 187 7.45 -4.70 36.61
N ASP A 188 7.59 -6.00 36.30
CA ASP A 188 7.02 -6.59 35.08
C ASP A 188 5.50 -6.46 35.03
N THR A 189 4.85 -6.45 36.20
CA THR A 189 3.41 -6.27 36.38
C THR A 189 2.96 -4.81 36.41
N ASP A 190 3.86 -3.84 36.26
CA ASP A 190 3.47 -2.43 36.16
C ASP A 190 2.59 -2.22 34.93
N LEU A 191 1.51 -1.47 35.09
CA LEU A 191 0.58 -1.21 34.00
C LEU A 191 0.98 0.05 33.23
N LEU A 192 1.05 -0.09 31.91
CA LEU A 192 1.38 0.97 30.96
C LEU A 192 0.21 1.27 30.05
N THR A 193 -0.07 2.56 29.86
CA THR A 193 -1.07 3.06 28.91
C THR A 193 -0.51 3.04 27.48
N VAL A 194 -1.38 3.15 26.47
CA VAL A 194 -0.95 3.24 25.06
C VAL A 194 0.04 4.40 24.86
N GLU A 195 -0.19 5.51 25.54
CA GLU A 195 0.63 6.73 25.40
C GLU A 195 2.01 6.54 26.02
N GLN A 196 2.08 5.90 27.19
CA GLN A 196 3.35 5.54 27.84
C GLN A 196 4.16 4.57 26.97
N ILE A 197 3.50 3.54 26.40
CA ILE A 197 4.15 2.62 25.45
C ILE A 197 4.70 3.40 24.24
N GLY A 198 3.95 4.37 23.72
CA GLY A 198 4.38 5.19 22.60
C GLY A 198 5.58 6.08 22.91
N ALA A 199 5.62 6.68 24.10
CA ALA A 199 6.76 7.46 24.57
C ALA A 199 8.01 6.60 24.73
N LEU A 200 7.87 5.41 25.32
CA LEU A 200 8.96 4.45 25.50
C LEU A 200 9.47 3.89 24.17
N ASP A 201 8.58 3.50 23.26
CA ASP A 201 8.94 3.01 21.92
C ASP A 201 9.71 4.07 21.11
N GLY A 202 9.23 5.32 21.14
CA GLY A 202 9.89 6.43 20.45
C GLY A 202 11.27 6.77 21.03
N LYS A 203 11.41 6.73 22.36
CA LYS A 203 12.68 6.99 23.06
C LYS A 203 13.68 5.86 22.82
N ALA A 204 13.27 4.61 23.00
CA ALA A 204 14.12 3.42 22.85
C ALA A 204 14.62 3.25 21.40
N ARG A 205 13.86 3.72 20.40
CA ARG A 205 14.26 3.67 18.99
C ARG A 205 15.04 4.90 18.51
N GLY A 206 15.38 5.84 19.41
CA GLY A 206 16.17 7.02 19.09
C GLY A 206 15.46 8.06 18.20
N TRP A 207 14.13 8.02 18.10
CA TRP A 207 13.38 8.93 17.22
C TRP A 207 13.12 10.30 17.84
N GLY A 208 13.35 10.47 19.14
CA GLY A 208 13.16 11.72 19.88
C GLY A 208 11.70 12.17 20.01
N LYS A 209 10.75 11.49 19.37
CA LYS A 209 9.30 11.74 19.43
C LYS A 209 8.55 10.47 19.79
N PRO A 210 7.48 10.54 20.61
CA PRO A 210 6.63 9.39 20.91
C PRO A 210 6.00 8.80 19.65
N THR A 211 5.88 7.47 19.60
CA THR A 211 5.05 6.79 18.61
C THR A 211 3.59 7.17 18.85
N ALA A 212 2.94 7.78 17.85
CA ALA A 212 1.57 8.28 18.00
C ALA A 212 0.58 7.18 18.39
N ALA A 213 -0.35 7.50 19.30
CA ALA A 213 -1.37 6.56 19.79
C ALA A 213 -2.24 5.98 18.66
N SER A 214 -2.49 6.75 17.59
CA SER A 214 -3.20 6.27 16.39
C SER A 214 -2.46 5.14 15.67
N THR A 215 -1.13 5.24 15.59
CA THR A 215 -0.26 4.19 15.03
C THR A 215 -0.29 2.95 15.90
N LEU A 216 -0.22 3.09 17.22
CA LEU A 216 -0.29 1.96 18.15
C LEU A 216 -1.65 1.26 18.11
N LYS A 217 -2.76 2.01 18.06
CA LYS A 217 -4.11 1.46 17.88
C LYS A 217 -4.23 0.68 16.56
N LYS A 218 -3.59 1.15 15.48
CA LYS A 218 -3.52 0.43 14.21
C LYS A 218 -2.68 -0.85 14.33
N LEU A 219 -1.53 -0.81 14.98
CA LEU A 219 -0.70 -1.99 15.21
C LEU A 219 -1.44 -3.04 16.06
N ARG A 220 -2.24 -2.59 17.03
CA ARG A 220 -3.14 -3.46 17.79
C ARG A 220 -4.19 -4.13 16.90
N SER A 221 -4.87 -3.37 16.03
CA SER A 221 -5.86 -3.96 15.13
C SER A 221 -5.26 -4.91 14.09
N GLN A 222 -3.95 -4.79 13.83
CA GLN A 222 -3.17 -5.69 12.98
C GLN A 222 -2.61 -6.91 13.75
N GLY A 223 -2.85 -7.02 15.06
CA GLY A 223 -2.32 -8.11 15.90
C GLY A 223 -0.82 -8.01 16.21
N VAL A 224 -0.22 -6.85 15.90
CA VAL A 224 1.22 -6.60 16.03
C VAL A 224 1.56 -6.01 17.41
N LEU A 225 0.67 -5.19 18.00
CA LEU A 225 0.68 -4.91 19.44
C LEU A 225 -0.19 -5.99 20.12
N PRO A 226 0.29 -6.66 21.18
CA PRO A 226 -0.53 -7.61 21.94
C PRO A 226 -1.84 -6.98 22.43
N LYS A 227 -2.81 -7.83 22.76
CA LYS A 227 -4.04 -7.35 23.42
C LYS A 227 -3.69 -6.73 24.77
N PRO A 228 -4.48 -5.74 25.25
CA PRO A 228 -4.31 -5.20 26.60
C PRO A 228 -4.44 -6.31 27.64
N ASP A 229 -3.59 -6.27 28.66
CA ASP A 229 -3.62 -7.21 29.78
C ASP A 229 -4.71 -6.85 30.80
N ARG A 230 -5.07 -5.56 30.85
CA ARG A 230 -6.16 -5.03 31.69
C ARG A 230 -7.11 -4.18 30.84
N LEU A 231 -8.40 -4.30 31.10
CA LEU A 231 -9.48 -3.56 30.46
C LEU A 231 -10.38 -2.88 31.50
N PRO A 232 -11.00 -1.74 31.15
CA PRO A 232 -11.96 -1.11 32.05
C PRO A 232 -13.12 -2.04 32.38
N GLY A 233 -13.40 -2.19 33.68
CA GLY A 233 -14.47 -3.04 34.18
C GLY A 233 -14.21 -4.55 34.08
N ASP A 234 -12.97 -4.98 33.86
CA ASP A 234 -12.62 -6.42 33.84
C ASP A 234 -12.56 -7.09 35.23
N GLY A 235 -12.78 -6.31 36.29
CA GLY A 235 -12.89 -6.79 37.67
C GLY A 235 -11.56 -7.14 38.35
N GLY A 236 -10.41 -6.90 37.73
CA GLY A 236 -9.12 -7.10 38.40
C GLY A 236 -8.58 -5.86 39.12
N ASP A 237 -7.48 -6.05 39.85
CA ASP A 237 -6.82 -5.06 40.69
C ASP A 237 -5.41 -4.75 40.14
N PRO A 238 -5.03 -3.48 39.91
CA PRO A 238 -5.84 -2.27 40.06
C PRO A 238 -6.93 -2.14 39.00
N ALA A 239 -8.02 -1.46 39.39
CA ALA A 239 -9.04 -1.03 38.45
C ALA A 239 -8.44 0.00 37.49
N VAL A 240 -8.70 -0.18 36.19
CA VAL A 240 -8.16 0.67 35.13
C VAL A 240 -9.30 1.38 34.39
N GLU A 241 -9.12 2.65 34.07
CA GLU A 241 -10.10 3.46 33.30
C GLU A 241 -9.89 3.36 31.79
N GLU A 242 -8.72 2.88 31.36
CA GLU A 242 -8.40 2.64 29.96
C GLU A 242 -7.68 1.30 29.76
N PRO A 243 -7.60 0.78 28.52
CA PRO A 243 -6.84 -0.43 28.24
C PRO A 243 -5.36 -0.25 28.58
N MET A 244 -4.81 -1.14 29.41
CA MET A 244 -3.40 -1.11 29.84
C MET A 244 -2.70 -2.44 29.57
N TRP A 245 -1.37 -2.38 29.46
CA TRP A 245 -0.51 -3.54 29.26
C TRP A 245 0.46 -3.66 30.43
N PHE A 246 0.79 -4.88 30.82
CA PHE A 246 1.90 -5.12 31.70
C PHE A 246 3.20 -4.64 31.05
N ARG A 247 4.13 -4.16 31.87
CA ARG A 247 5.43 -3.66 31.44
C ARG A 247 6.17 -4.70 30.63
N GLU A 248 6.13 -5.97 31.05
CA GLU A 248 6.73 -7.07 30.30
C GLU A 248 6.15 -7.18 28.88
N THR A 249 4.81 -7.19 28.75
CA THR A 249 4.09 -7.25 27.47
C THR A 249 4.47 -6.08 26.56
N ALA A 250 4.51 -4.87 27.12
CA ALA A 250 4.89 -3.66 26.41
C ALA A 250 6.37 -3.67 26.00
N TYR A 251 7.27 -4.12 26.87
CA TYR A 251 8.72 -4.12 26.64
C TYR A 251 9.09 -5.12 25.56
N ARG A 252 8.45 -6.29 25.57
CA ARG A 252 8.57 -7.28 24.50
C ARG A 252 8.14 -6.71 23.15
N PHE A 253 7.05 -5.95 23.11
CA PHE A 253 6.62 -5.24 21.90
C PHE A 253 7.65 -4.20 21.45
N ILE A 254 8.20 -3.40 22.37
CA ILE A 254 9.17 -2.34 22.03
C ILE A 254 10.46 -2.95 21.49
N ARG A 255 10.96 -4.00 22.15
CA ARG A 255 12.19 -4.73 21.79
C ARG A 255 12.06 -5.54 20.50
N ARG A 256 10.90 -5.65 19.88
CA ARG A 256 10.79 -6.44 18.65
C ARG A 256 11.64 -5.85 17.50
N PRO A 257 12.24 -6.72 16.66
CA PRO A 257 12.89 -6.31 15.43
C PRO A 257 11.82 -6.01 14.37
N GLY A 258 11.22 -4.83 14.43
CA GLY A 258 10.29 -4.38 13.39
C GLY A 258 11.00 -4.07 12.06
N ARG A 259 10.23 -4.00 10.96
CA ARG A 259 10.70 -3.47 9.64
C ARG A 259 11.35 -2.07 9.72
N LEU A 260 11.10 -1.35 10.82
CA LEU A 260 11.62 -0.01 11.10
C LEU A 260 12.88 0.00 11.99
N GLY A 261 13.30 -1.17 12.53
CA GLY A 261 14.49 -1.35 13.37
C GLY A 261 15.81 -1.50 12.61
N ALA A 262 15.79 -1.45 11.26
CA ALA A 262 17.00 -1.50 10.45
C ALA A 262 17.94 -0.31 10.69
N ARG A 263 17.41 0.83 11.17
CA ARG A 263 18.21 2.01 11.56
C ARG A 263 18.95 1.81 12.89
N ALA A 264 18.33 1.19 13.90
CA ALA A 264 18.97 0.96 15.20
C ALA A 264 20.11 -0.07 15.12
N ARG A 265 20.00 -1.08 14.24
CA ARG A 265 21.10 -2.03 13.98
C ARG A 265 22.35 -1.38 13.36
N ALA A 266 22.20 -0.22 12.71
CA ALA A 266 23.32 0.47 12.08
C ALA A 266 24.22 1.18 13.11
N ASP A 267 23.69 1.57 14.27
CA ASP A 267 24.43 2.36 15.27
C ASP A 267 25.02 1.53 16.42
N THR A 268 24.52 0.32 16.70
CA THR A 268 24.97 -0.49 17.86
C THR A 268 25.87 -1.68 17.49
N SER A 269 26.08 -1.97 16.20
CA SER A 269 26.96 -3.07 15.77
C SER A 269 28.41 -2.57 15.69
N ALA A 270 29.11 -2.57 16.83
CA ALA A 270 30.56 -2.42 16.89
C ALA A 270 31.26 -3.72 16.43
N GLU A 271 31.05 -4.09 15.16
CA GLU A 271 31.98 -4.85 14.31
C GLU A 271 31.37 -4.92 12.90
N PRO A 272 32.07 -4.45 11.86
CA PRO A 272 31.51 -4.44 10.51
C PRO A 272 31.37 -5.89 10.00
N PRO A 273 30.17 -6.32 9.58
CA PRO A 273 30.04 -7.59 8.89
C PRO A 273 30.85 -7.52 7.60
N LYS A 274 31.76 -8.49 7.40
CA LYS A 274 32.57 -8.63 6.19
C LYS A 274 31.69 -8.50 4.95
N ALA A 275 31.79 -7.36 4.29
CA ALA A 275 31.05 -7.04 3.09
C ALA A 275 31.42 -8.02 1.97
N ARG A 276 30.54 -8.99 1.70
CA ARG A 276 30.55 -9.70 0.43
C ARG A 276 29.99 -8.78 -0.64
N GLY A 277 30.90 -8.11 -1.35
CA GLY A 277 30.80 -7.86 -2.79
C GLY A 277 29.74 -6.87 -3.25
N THR A 278 29.79 -5.61 -2.81
CA THR A 278 29.29 -4.47 -3.62
C THR A 278 29.86 -3.11 -3.22
N GLU A 279 30.98 -3.06 -2.48
CA GLU A 279 31.58 -1.78 -2.04
C GLU A 279 32.34 -1.03 -3.14
N GLY A 280 32.66 -1.67 -4.27
CA GLY A 280 33.48 -1.06 -5.32
C GLY A 280 32.75 -0.22 -6.37
N GLN A 281 31.46 -0.46 -6.64
CA GLN A 281 30.87 0.02 -7.91
C GLN A 281 30.33 1.47 -7.90
N LEU A 282 30.04 2.08 -6.74
CA LEU A 282 29.48 3.43 -6.69
C LEU A 282 30.51 4.55 -6.41
N ARG A 283 31.72 4.21 -5.96
CA ARG A 283 32.82 5.17 -5.81
C ARG A 283 33.37 5.64 -7.16
N ASP A 284 33.22 4.82 -8.20
CA ASP A 284 33.71 5.07 -9.57
C ASP A 284 32.66 5.65 -10.53
N VAL A 285 31.52 6.13 -10.01
CA VAL A 285 30.53 6.79 -10.88
C VAL A 285 31.14 8.07 -11.46
N LYS A 286 31.36 8.06 -12.78
CA LYS A 286 31.75 9.25 -13.55
C LYS A 286 30.61 10.26 -13.56
N LEU A 287 30.63 11.16 -12.58
CA LEU A 287 29.75 12.33 -12.55
C LEU A 287 30.27 13.42 -13.49
N PRO A 288 29.40 14.28 -14.04
CA PRO A 288 29.83 15.39 -14.90
C PRO A 288 30.89 16.27 -14.24
N GLY A 289 31.80 16.84 -15.03
CA GLY A 289 32.76 17.83 -14.54
C GLY A 289 32.07 19.14 -14.08
N GLY A 290 32.82 19.95 -13.34
CA GLY A 290 32.39 21.25 -12.82
C GLY A 290 33.19 21.63 -11.57
N LYS A 291 33.06 22.86 -11.09
CA LYS A 291 33.73 23.28 -9.85
C LYS A 291 32.92 22.79 -8.65
N ASP A 292 33.60 22.50 -7.54
CA ASP A 292 32.95 22.03 -6.32
C ASP A 292 31.97 23.04 -5.73
N ALA A 293 32.22 24.33 -5.97
CA ALA A 293 31.36 25.45 -5.57
C ALA A 293 30.21 25.74 -6.55
N ASP A 294 30.07 24.99 -7.65
CA ASP A 294 28.92 25.15 -8.54
C ASP A 294 27.64 24.80 -7.79
N LEU A 295 26.61 25.63 -7.93
CA LEU A 295 25.32 25.41 -7.30
C LEU A 295 24.43 24.54 -8.18
N LEU A 296 23.82 23.53 -7.55
CA LEU A 296 22.89 22.61 -8.17
C LEU A 296 21.51 22.71 -7.52
N THR A 297 20.48 22.74 -8.35
CA THR A 297 19.10 22.69 -7.90
C THR A 297 18.69 21.27 -7.51
N LEU A 298 17.65 21.13 -6.69
CA LEU A 298 17.16 19.81 -6.28
C LEU A 298 16.76 18.92 -7.47
N GLN A 299 16.27 19.53 -8.55
CA GLN A 299 15.94 18.85 -9.80
C GLN A 299 17.20 18.33 -10.52
N GLN A 300 18.24 19.15 -10.62
CA GLN A 300 19.51 18.75 -11.23
C GLN A 300 20.17 17.60 -10.47
N ILE A 301 20.14 17.65 -9.13
CA ILE A 301 20.63 16.54 -8.29
C ILE A 301 19.83 15.26 -8.56
N GLY A 302 18.50 15.37 -8.72
CA GLY A 302 17.64 14.22 -9.06
C GLY A 302 17.96 13.58 -10.41
N VAL A 303 18.30 14.39 -11.43
CA VAL A 303 18.77 13.89 -12.73
C VAL A 303 20.09 13.14 -12.59
N LEU A 304 21.04 13.71 -11.85
CA LEU A 304 22.35 13.11 -11.62
C LEU A 304 22.27 11.82 -10.80
N ASP A 305 21.47 11.79 -9.73
CA ASP A 305 21.23 10.58 -8.91
C ASP A 305 20.56 9.46 -9.73
N GLY A 306 19.57 9.80 -10.57
CA GLY A 306 18.94 8.83 -11.47
C GLY A 306 19.94 8.19 -12.43
N LYS A 307 20.76 9.02 -13.09
CA LYS A 307 21.80 8.57 -14.03
C LYS A 307 22.89 7.74 -13.33
N ALA A 308 23.39 8.22 -12.20
CA ALA A 308 24.40 7.54 -11.39
C ALA A 308 23.96 6.14 -10.93
N ARG A 309 22.66 5.98 -10.66
CA ARG A 309 22.05 4.70 -10.23
C ARG A 309 21.60 3.82 -11.39
N GLY A 310 21.90 4.17 -12.65
CA GLY A 310 21.47 3.41 -13.82
C GLY A 310 19.96 3.39 -14.05
N ARG A 311 19.22 4.33 -13.44
CA ARG A 311 17.79 4.48 -13.69
C ARG A 311 17.62 5.24 -15.00
N GLY A 312 16.84 4.69 -15.94
CA GLY A 312 16.53 5.36 -17.21
C GLY A 312 15.68 6.65 -17.07
N LYS A 313 15.38 7.07 -15.84
CA LYS A 313 14.62 8.28 -15.50
C LYS A 313 15.25 9.00 -14.31
N ALA A 314 15.12 10.32 -14.30
CA ALA A 314 15.54 11.16 -13.18
C ALA A 314 14.78 10.79 -11.90
N THR A 315 15.47 10.85 -10.75
CA THR A 315 14.81 10.79 -9.45
C THR A 315 13.94 12.04 -9.30
N THR A 316 12.63 11.86 -9.02
CA THR A 316 11.68 12.98 -8.99
C THR A 316 11.97 13.96 -7.86
N VAL A 317 11.60 15.24 -8.05
CA VAL A 317 11.75 16.29 -7.01
C VAL A 317 11.03 15.90 -5.71
N SER A 318 9.87 15.24 -5.79
CA SER A 318 9.15 14.75 -4.60
C SER A 318 9.96 13.72 -3.80
N THR A 319 10.61 12.78 -4.50
CA THR A 319 11.52 11.81 -3.88
C THR A 319 12.75 12.49 -3.29
N MET A 320 13.32 13.47 -4.01
CA MET A 320 14.47 14.25 -3.53
C MET A 320 14.13 15.06 -2.27
N ARG A 321 12.94 15.66 -2.19
CA ARG A 321 12.43 16.30 -0.97
C ARG A 321 12.31 15.32 0.18
N THR A 322 11.87 14.10 -0.09
CA THR A 322 11.81 13.03 0.93
C THR A 322 13.22 12.68 1.44
N TYR A 323 14.23 12.66 0.58
CA TYR A 323 15.61 12.46 1.01
C TYR A 323 16.13 13.61 1.87
N LEU A 324 15.80 14.84 1.53
CA LEU A 324 16.10 16.02 2.35
C LEU A 324 15.44 15.92 3.74
N TYR A 325 14.12 15.67 3.79
CA TYR A 325 13.39 15.55 5.07
C TYR A 325 13.87 14.41 5.95
N ASN A 326 14.36 13.32 5.36
CA ASN A 326 14.85 12.16 6.10
C ASN A 326 16.33 12.27 6.50
N GLY A 327 16.99 13.40 6.21
CA GLY A 327 18.40 13.64 6.48
C GLY A 327 19.35 12.81 5.62
N LEU A 328 18.89 12.30 4.47
CA LEU A 328 19.72 11.57 3.52
C LEU A 328 20.46 12.52 2.57
N LEU A 329 19.81 13.62 2.17
CA LEU A 329 20.44 14.74 1.47
C LEU A 329 20.68 15.84 2.51
N ASP A 330 21.89 16.40 2.52
CA ASP A 330 22.28 17.50 3.41
C ASP A 330 21.36 18.72 3.20
N LYS A 331 21.35 19.65 4.15
CA LYS A 331 20.64 20.92 4.00
C LYS A 331 21.18 21.71 2.80
N PRO A 332 20.36 22.54 2.14
CA PRO A 332 20.83 23.40 1.07
C PRO A 332 21.98 24.30 1.57
N ASP A 333 23.02 24.41 0.75
CA ASP A 333 24.17 25.26 1.02
C ASP A 333 23.86 26.74 0.76
N ARG A 334 22.89 27.01 -0.12
CA ARG A 334 22.39 28.34 -0.44
C ARG A 334 20.86 28.37 -0.41
N THR A 335 20.28 29.44 0.10
CA THR A 335 18.83 29.67 0.15
C THR A 335 18.50 31.08 -0.32
N PRO A 336 17.28 31.34 -0.83
CA PRO A 336 16.95 32.65 -1.42
C PRO A 336 17.19 33.87 -0.54
N ASP A 337 17.09 33.69 0.78
CA ASP A 337 17.23 34.77 1.75
C ASP A 337 18.55 34.69 2.55
N ASP A 338 19.58 34.01 2.03
CA ASP A 338 20.87 33.88 2.75
C ASP A 338 21.75 35.14 2.71
N GLY A 339 21.39 36.14 1.89
CA GLY A 339 22.11 37.40 1.77
C GLY A 339 23.50 37.29 1.13
N LEU A 340 23.81 36.15 0.50
CA LEU A 340 25.09 35.90 -0.16
C LEU A 340 24.96 36.06 -1.69
N GLU A 341 26.06 36.35 -2.37
CA GLU A 341 26.12 36.45 -3.83
C GLU A 341 26.69 35.17 -4.45
N PRO A 342 26.21 34.71 -5.63
CA PRO A 342 25.04 35.20 -6.35
C PRO A 342 23.74 34.88 -5.58
N ALA A 343 22.75 35.77 -5.63
CA ALA A 343 21.41 35.48 -5.13
C ALA A 343 20.81 34.25 -5.87
N VAL A 344 20.05 33.42 -5.15
CA VAL A 344 19.43 32.21 -5.68
C VAL A 344 17.91 32.27 -5.52
N ASP A 345 17.14 31.82 -6.51
CA ASP A 345 15.67 31.87 -6.41
C ASP A 345 15.06 30.64 -5.72
N GLU A 346 15.86 29.59 -5.51
CA GLU A 346 15.46 28.38 -4.83
C GLU A 346 16.60 27.79 -3.98
N PRO A 347 16.32 26.86 -3.05
CA PRO A 347 17.37 26.18 -2.30
C PRO A 347 18.32 25.41 -3.24
N MET A 348 19.62 25.66 -3.11
CA MET A 348 20.66 25.03 -3.94
C MET A 348 21.74 24.38 -3.07
N TRP A 349 22.44 23.41 -3.66
CA TRP A 349 23.54 22.70 -3.03
C TRP A 349 24.81 22.90 -3.83
N PHE A 350 25.94 23.02 -3.15
CA PHE A 350 27.23 22.91 -3.80
C PHE A 350 27.36 21.53 -4.46
N ARG A 351 28.04 21.51 -5.60
CA ARG A 351 28.31 20.28 -6.35
C ARG A 351 28.99 19.24 -5.47
N SER A 352 29.91 19.66 -4.60
CA SER A 352 30.57 18.78 -3.63
C SER A 352 29.59 18.11 -2.66
N THR A 353 28.64 18.87 -2.10
CA THR A 353 27.56 18.38 -1.23
C THR A 353 26.63 17.41 -1.98
N ALA A 354 26.20 17.79 -3.19
CA ALA A 354 25.37 16.94 -4.03
C ALA A 354 26.09 15.63 -4.45
N TYR A 355 27.39 15.69 -4.73
CA TYR A 355 28.17 14.53 -5.19
C TYR A 355 28.44 13.56 -4.04
N ARG A 356 28.63 14.08 -2.81
CA ARG A 356 28.68 13.26 -1.60
C ARG A 356 27.40 12.46 -1.43
N PHE A 357 26.25 13.12 -1.59
CA PHE A 357 24.95 12.45 -1.60
C PHE A 357 24.85 11.38 -2.69
N ILE A 358 25.23 11.70 -3.93
CA ILE A 358 25.10 10.75 -5.06
C ILE A 358 26.01 9.52 -4.88
N ARG A 359 27.22 9.71 -4.35
CA ARG A 359 28.21 8.65 -4.10
C ARG A 359 27.92 7.82 -2.84
N ARG A 360 26.83 8.09 -2.11
CA ARG A 360 26.50 7.38 -0.88
C ARG A 360 26.41 5.85 -1.10
N PRO A 361 27.09 5.02 -0.30
CA PRO A 361 26.90 3.58 -0.32
C PRO A 361 25.49 3.29 0.20
N GLY A 362 24.59 2.83 -0.68
CA GLY A 362 23.19 2.70 -0.30
C GLY A 362 22.36 1.92 -1.30
N GLN A 363 22.13 0.65 -0.97
CA GLN A 363 21.05 -0.18 -1.48
C GLN A 363 19.71 0.39 -0.96
N LEU A 364 19.05 1.21 -1.78
CA LEU A 364 17.72 1.74 -1.48
C LEU A 364 16.77 1.37 -2.61
N GLY A 365 15.98 0.32 -2.35
CA GLY A 365 14.67 0.09 -2.92
C GLY A 365 14.59 -0.07 -4.43
N GLY A 366 14.55 -1.33 -4.88
CA GLY A 366 13.91 -1.68 -6.15
C GLY A 366 14.83 -1.80 -7.36
N ALA A 367 15.81 -2.69 -7.29
CA ALA A 367 16.17 -3.48 -8.48
C ALA A 367 15.75 -4.92 -8.16
N ARG A 368 14.55 -5.31 -8.59
CA ARG A 368 14.22 -6.72 -8.74
C ARG A 368 15.07 -7.21 -9.91
N ARG A 369 16.06 -8.04 -9.62
CA ARG A 369 16.54 -9.02 -10.61
C ARG A 369 15.54 -10.16 -10.64
#